data_AF-A0A0K8NXT8-F1
#
_entry.id   AF-A0A0K8NXT8-F1
#
_cell.length_a   1.000
_cell.length_b   1.000
_cell.length_c   1.000
_cell.angle_alpha   90.00
_cell.angle_beta   90.00
_cell.angle_gamma   90.00
#
_symmetry.space_group_name_H-M   'P 1'
#
loop_
_entity.id
_entity.type
_entity.pdbx_description
1 polymer ?
#
loop_
_entity_poly.entity_id
_entity_poly.type
_entity_poly.pdbx_seq_one_letter_code
_entity_poly.pdbx_strand_id
1 'polypeptide(L)'
;MGVESVRLDAELIAGTFDLDELDHVTRDDGGTVIVDKLARRWKRKYSGAADVRWFGARGDGLSLDTVAIQRADRSIAAEIYFPPAIYPTASVRMTKPWYMADGAWLKYVPEKPNAAWIVKCEANRGGGRIHVDGNWDAPMVGVLVTGNGNTFAELTVRNIVSGVGDPVGAAIKISGRDNNVEKIRGVNILRRGNSNMSSPQLLTFGKGAEGNRVRGLSGIKVTSGVVSAATSRNFVGRIDLDGALDNGIYNTSGYLDVDELIYRGEDEAIVVIGGGLDLNVATIYSGFNAAVGIANCEDVRIANLMLRGAGPTSLCKTRGSDGFCRSLTLSNVSGVLHGDGLCYMARGKVGLFRIDRLELEYRPNLGSDPRKWAYFSACERIELGKIAISIVSQNVPLSHEDVFLLRFPPELISPSSIDSIKIDIVDRGGASGKASWRALNVLSPGMSLNEGFLRTDAGPFLEGSPRDLVAGRLYANGVPKVGVWRAGQRLWDVGLSNGGWRCVEGGSPGVWIPFGR
;
A
#
# COMPACT_ATOMS: atom_id res chain seq x y z
N MET A 1 57.81 -30.52 2.20
CA MET A 1 57.03 -31.74 2.41
C MET A 1 55.89 -31.72 1.42
N GLY A 2 55.64 -32.81 0.68
CA GLY A 2 54.55 -32.86 -0.29
C GLY A 2 53.21 -32.89 0.42
N VAL A 3 52.21 -32.17 -0.09
CA VAL A 3 50.84 -32.27 0.41
C VAL A 3 50.26 -33.60 -0.05
N GLU A 4 49.83 -34.45 0.88
CA GLU A 4 49.10 -35.67 0.53
C GLU A 4 47.71 -35.28 0.05
N SER A 5 47.34 -35.69 -1.17
CA SER A 5 46.05 -35.41 -1.79
C SER A 5 45.32 -36.69 -2.17
N VAL A 6 44.01 -36.71 -1.96
CA VAL A 6 43.12 -37.79 -2.43
C VAL A 6 42.03 -37.22 -3.32
N ARG A 7 41.60 -37.99 -4.31
CA ARG A 7 40.39 -37.71 -5.08
C ARG A 7 39.29 -38.68 -4.65
N LEU A 8 38.16 -38.14 -4.21
CA LEU A 8 36.94 -38.90 -4.00
C LEU A 8 36.12 -38.84 -5.30
N ASP A 9 35.61 -39.99 -5.75
CA ASP A 9 34.75 -40.09 -6.94
C ASP A 9 33.31 -40.51 -6.62
N ALA A 10 32.97 -40.62 -5.33
CA ALA A 10 31.60 -40.92 -4.91
C ALA A 10 30.65 -39.78 -5.30
N GLU A 11 29.49 -40.14 -5.83
CA GLU A 11 28.45 -39.19 -6.25
C GLU A 11 28.12 -38.21 -5.11
N LEU A 12 27.88 -36.94 -5.46
CA LEU A 12 27.64 -35.80 -4.55
C LEU A 12 28.86 -35.32 -3.73
N ILE A 13 29.80 -36.18 -3.35
CA ILE A 13 31.00 -35.77 -2.59
C ILE A 13 32.29 -35.71 -3.43
N ALA A 14 32.22 -35.97 -4.73
CA ALA A 14 33.39 -36.03 -5.59
C ALA A 14 34.25 -34.74 -5.54
N GLY A 15 35.57 -34.89 -5.56
CA GLY A 15 36.50 -33.76 -5.53
C GLY A 15 37.88 -34.14 -5.01
N THR A 16 38.82 -33.19 -5.09
CA THR A 16 40.17 -33.34 -4.54
C THR A 16 40.21 -32.79 -3.11
N PHE A 17 40.86 -33.51 -2.21
CA PHE A 17 41.06 -33.16 -0.82
C PHE A 17 42.53 -33.26 -0.45
N ASP A 18 43.01 -32.29 0.32
CA ASP A 18 44.37 -32.29 0.88
C ASP A 18 44.29 -32.69 2.36
N LEU A 19 45.26 -33.49 2.81
CA LEU A 19 45.43 -33.79 4.23
C LEU A 19 45.95 -32.54 4.95
N ASP A 20 45.23 -32.10 5.98
CA ASP A 20 45.72 -31.10 6.93
C ASP A 20 46.21 -31.79 8.20
N GLU A 21 47.50 -32.09 8.26
CA GLU A 21 48.12 -32.78 9.39
C GLU A 21 48.11 -31.95 10.69
N LEU A 22 47.90 -30.64 10.61
CA LEU A 22 47.88 -29.75 11.78
C LEU A 22 46.47 -29.58 12.36
N ASP A 23 45.44 -30.00 11.62
CA ASP A 23 44.05 -29.89 12.06
C ASP A 23 43.58 -31.16 12.78
N HIS A 24 43.51 -31.08 14.10
CA HIS A 24 43.05 -32.17 14.96
C HIS A 24 41.66 -31.91 15.59
N VAL A 25 41.06 -30.75 15.30
CA VAL A 25 39.88 -30.25 16.04
C VAL A 25 38.66 -30.02 15.16
N THR A 26 38.85 -29.73 13.86
CA THR A 26 37.73 -29.51 12.96
C THR A 26 36.93 -30.80 12.81
N ARG A 27 35.60 -30.65 12.93
CA ARG A 27 34.66 -31.76 12.82
C ARG A 27 34.39 -32.06 11.35
N ASP A 28 34.03 -33.32 11.08
CA ASP A 28 33.49 -33.72 9.78
C ASP A 28 32.20 -32.93 9.50
N ASP A 29 32.11 -32.32 8.33
CA ASP A 29 30.93 -31.60 7.86
C ASP A 29 30.23 -32.31 6.69
N GLY A 30 30.80 -33.41 6.22
CA GLY A 30 30.29 -34.24 5.14
C GLY A 30 30.51 -33.68 3.73
N GLY A 31 31.29 -32.61 3.56
CA GLY A 31 31.51 -32.02 2.23
C GLY A 31 32.83 -31.27 2.04
N THR A 32 33.16 -30.31 2.91
CA THR A 32 34.42 -29.56 2.86
C THR A 32 35.50 -30.09 3.78
N VAL A 33 35.11 -30.78 4.85
CA VAL A 33 35.98 -31.50 5.77
C VAL A 33 35.48 -32.91 5.95
N ILE A 34 36.31 -33.89 5.59
CA ILE A 34 36.05 -35.31 5.81
C ILE A 34 37.04 -35.83 6.85
N VAL A 35 36.54 -36.47 7.91
CA VAL A 35 37.36 -37.10 8.95
C VAL A 35 37.37 -38.60 8.72
N ASP A 36 38.55 -39.15 8.41
CA ASP A 36 38.67 -40.58 8.14
C ASP A 36 38.71 -41.42 9.44
N LYS A 37 38.77 -42.75 9.29
CA LYS A 37 38.81 -43.70 10.42
C LYS A 37 40.07 -43.56 11.30
N LEU A 38 41.13 -42.94 10.79
CA LEU A 38 42.36 -42.63 11.53
C LEU A 38 42.28 -41.25 12.19
N ALA A 39 41.11 -40.61 12.18
CA ALA A 39 40.88 -39.25 12.64
C ALA A 39 41.72 -38.19 11.92
N ARG A 40 42.14 -38.43 10.67
CA ARG A 40 42.80 -37.42 9.83
C ARG A 40 41.76 -36.52 9.16
N ARG A 41 42.09 -35.23 8.97
CA ARG A 41 41.18 -34.22 8.40
C ARG A 41 41.58 -33.93 6.95
N TRP A 42 40.68 -34.27 6.05
CA TRP A 42 40.81 -34.04 4.62
C TRP A 42 40.01 -32.81 4.24
N LYS A 43 40.68 -31.77 3.75
CA LYS A 43 40.06 -30.49 3.37
C LYS A 43 39.89 -30.41 1.86
N ARG A 44 38.67 -30.16 1.40
CA ARG A 44 38.36 -30.01 -0.02
C ARG A 44 39.19 -28.87 -0.62
N LYS A 45 39.79 -29.09 -1.79
CA LYS A 45 40.39 -28.02 -2.60
C LYS A 45 39.30 -27.32 -3.40
N TYR A 46 38.99 -26.08 -3.04
CA TYR A 46 38.03 -25.25 -3.77
C TYR A 46 38.34 -23.77 -3.57
N SER A 47 37.73 -22.92 -4.39
CA SER A 47 37.76 -21.46 -4.28
C SER A 47 36.34 -20.92 -4.40
N GLY A 48 36.02 -19.87 -3.64
CA GLY A 48 34.68 -19.26 -3.63
C GLY A 48 33.68 -19.99 -2.73
N ALA A 49 32.40 -19.91 -3.08
CA ALA A 49 31.31 -20.48 -2.30
C ALA A 49 31.24 -22.02 -2.41
N ALA A 50 30.79 -22.68 -1.33
CA ALA A 50 30.64 -24.13 -1.31
C ALA A 50 29.31 -24.58 -1.92
N ASP A 51 29.35 -25.55 -2.84
CA ASP A 51 28.16 -26.10 -3.49
C ASP A 51 27.38 -26.99 -2.50
N VAL A 52 26.08 -26.75 -2.34
CA VAL A 52 25.21 -27.58 -1.48
C VAL A 52 25.23 -29.06 -1.84
N ARG A 53 25.52 -29.40 -3.10
CA ARG A 53 25.64 -30.79 -3.56
C ARG A 53 26.80 -31.52 -2.88
N TRP A 54 27.88 -30.81 -2.53
CA TRP A 54 29.03 -31.39 -1.81
C TRP A 54 28.64 -31.99 -0.45
N PHE A 55 27.49 -31.59 0.09
CA PHE A 55 26.96 -32.03 1.38
C PHE A 55 25.82 -33.05 1.24
N GLY A 56 25.59 -33.55 0.02
CA GLY A 56 24.60 -34.58 -0.28
C GLY A 56 23.26 -34.06 -0.80
N ALA A 57 23.13 -32.76 -1.12
CA ALA A 57 21.91 -32.22 -1.72
C ALA A 57 21.78 -32.71 -3.17
N ARG A 58 20.62 -33.26 -3.54
CA ARG A 58 20.40 -33.85 -4.86
C ARG A 58 19.86 -32.85 -5.86
N GLY A 59 18.95 -31.98 -5.45
CA GLY A 59 18.36 -30.99 -6.36
C GLY A 59 17.48 -31.60 -7.46
N ASP A 60 16.97 -32.81 -7.25
CA ASP A 60 16.19 -33.60 -8.20
C ASP A 60 14.67 -33.31 -8.16
N GLY A 61 14.23 -32.42 -7.27
CA GLY A 61 12.83 -32.07 -7.06
C GLY A 61 12.00 -33.12 -6.31
N LEU A 62 12.62 -34.22 -5.85
CA LEU A 62 11.96 -35.34 -5.17
C LEU A 62 12.56 -35.63 -3.78
N SER A 63 13.89 -35.68 -3.70
CA SER A 63 14.64 -36.01 -2.49
C SER A 63 14.67 -34.83 -1.52
N LEU A 64 14.45 -35.09 -0.23
CA LEU A 64 14.43 -34.06 0.79
C LEU A 64 15.87 -33.60 1.14
N ASP A 65 16.22 -32.38 0.72
CA ASP A 65 17.57 -31.82 0.81
C ASP A 65 17.81 -30.98 2.09
N THR A 66 16.82 -30.89 2.99
CA THR A 66 16.87 -30.08 4.23
C THR A 66 18.17 -30.28 5.02
N VAL A 67 18.56 -31.54 5.27
CA VAL A 67 19.75 -31.88 6.07
C VAL A 67 21.04 -31.50 5.36
N ALA A 68 21.14 -31.76 4.06
CA ALA A 68 22.32 -31.45 3.28
C ALA A 68 22.55 -29.94 3.17
N ILE A 69 21.49 -29.16 2.92
CA ILE A 69 21.54 -27.70 2.89
C ILE A 69 22.00 -27.15 4.24
N GLN A 70 21.46 -27.67 5.35
CA GLN A 70 21.84 -27.19 6.67
C GLN A 70 23.26 -27.59 7.07
N ARG A 71 23.77 -28.73 6.58
CA ARG A 71 25.19 -29.10 6.71
C ARG A 71 26.09 -28.13 5.95
N ALA A 72 25.73 -27.81 4.70
CA ALA A 72 26.45 -26.82 3.91
C ALA A 72 26.52 -25.48 4.65
N ASP A 73 25.39 -24.97 5.12
CA ASP A 73 25.30 -23.71 5.88
C ASP A 73 26.15 -23.71 7.16
N ARG A 74 26.29 -24.86 7.85
CA ARG A 74 27.10 -25.02 9.07
C ARG A 74 28.56 -25.42 8.85
N SER A 75 28.99 -25.60 7.60
CA SER A 75 30.36 -26.02 7.24
C SER A 75 31.42 -24.99 7.64
N ILE A 76 32.67 -25.18 7.23
CA ILE A 76 33.71 -24.14 7.38
C ILE A 76 33.71 -23.09 6.26
N ALA A 77 32.94 -23.30 5.18
CA ALA A 77 32.90 -22.38 4.04
C ALA A 77 32.33 -21.01 4.45
N ALA A 78 32.85 -19.92 3.89
CA ALA A 78 32.33 -18.58 4.17
C ALA A 78 30.95 -18.34 3.54
N GLU A 79 30.69 -18.94 2.37
CA GLU A 79 29.51 -18.70 1.53
C GLU A 79 29.00 -20.01 0.93
N ILE A 80 27.71 -20.05 0.63
CA ILE A 80 27.01 -21.24 0.09
C ILE A 80 26.46 -20.95 -1.30
N TYR A 81 26.63 -21.89 -2.21
CA TYR A 81 26.16 -21.82 -3.59
C TYR A 81 25.11 -22.90 -3.88
N PHE A 82 24.02 -22.49 -4.49
CA PHE A 82 22.98 -23.36 -5.01
C PHE A 82 23.02 -23.33 -6.55
N PRO A 83 23.60 -24.34 -7.20
CA PRO A 83 23.53 -24.46 -8.64
C PRO A 83 22.09 -24.73 -9.13
N PRO A 84 21.80 -24.57 -10.44
CA PRO A 84 20.44 -24.75 -10.97
C PRO A 84 19.89 -26.14 -10.67
N ALA A 85 18.75 -26.21 -9.96
CA ALA A 85 18.09 -27.43 -9.49
C ALA A 85 16.83 -27.09 -8.67
N ILE A 86 16.01 -28.09 -8.37
CA ILE A 86 14.91 -27.95 -7.41
C ILE A 86 15.29 -28.73 -6.15
N TYR A 87 15.40 -28.06 -5.02
CA TYR A 87 15.79 -28.63 -3.74
C TYR A 87 14.58 -28.71 -2.82
N PRO A 88 13.89 -29.85 -2.73
CA PRO A 88 12.84 -30.06 -1.75
C PRO A 88 13.37 -29.83 -0.33
N THR A 89 12.69 -29.01 0.45
CA THR A 89 13.12 -28.65 1.81
C THR A 89 11.90 -28.39 2.69
N ALA A 90 12.02 -28.72 3.97
CA ALA A 90 11.02 -28.35 4.97
C ALA A 90 11.29 -26.94 5.51
N SER A 91 12.41 -26.77 6.23
CA SER A 91 12.74 -25.52 6.90
C SER A 91 14.26 -25.42 7.09
N VAL A 92 14.88 -24.39 6.51
CA VAL A 92 16.34 -24.18 6.54
C VAL A 92 16.74 -22.80 7.09
N ARG A 93 17.75 -22.77 7.96
CA ARG A 93 18.32 -21.51 8.47
C ARG A 93 19.50 -21.11 7.61
N MET A 94 19.48 -19.84 7.22
CA MET A 94 20.57 -19.15 6.55
C MET A 94 21.41 -18.44 7.62
N THR A 95 22.51 -19.09 8.03
CA THR A 95 23.50 -18.53 8.95
C THR A 95 24.75 -18.02 8.21
N LYS A 96 24.75 -18.11 6.87
CA LYS A 96 25.80 -17.60 5.99
C LYS A 96 25.23 -16.92 4.75
N PRO A 97 26.04 -16.17 4.01
CA PRO A 97 25.69 -15.74 2.66
C PRO A 97 25.35 -16.90 1.73
N TRP A 98 24.23 -16.78 1.02
CA TRP A 98 23.72 -17.79 0.08
C TRP A 98 23.59 -17.16 -1.31
N TYR A 99 24.04 -17.88 -2.32
CA TYR A 99 24.00 -17.49 -3.72
C TYR A 99 23.27 -18.56 -4.53
N MET A 100 22.05 -18.26 -4.98
CA MET A 100 21.30 -19.16 -5.85
C MET A 100 21.47 -18.76 -7.32
N ALA A 101 21.87 -19.74 -8.13
CA ALA A 101 21.91 -19.61 -9.59
C ALA A 101 20.50 -19.47 -10.17
N ASP A 102 20.41 -18.99 -11.41
CA ASP A 102 19.14 -19.01 -12.14
C ASP A 102 18.65 -20.45 -12.30
N GLY A 103 17.39 -20.69 -11.95
CA GLY A 103 16.80 -22.03 -11.95
C GLY A 103 17.05 -22.84 -10.69
N ALA A 104 17.80 -22.34 -9.70
CA ALA A 104 17.83 -22.92 -8.36
C ALA A 104 16.58 -22.50 -7.58
N TRP A 105 15.88 -23.46 -6.98
CA TRP A 105 14.66 -23.24 -6.18
C TRP A 105 14.65 -24.10 -4.92
N LEU A 106 14.25 -23.52 -3.79
CA LEU A 106 13.85 -24.25 -2.60
C LEU A 106 12.36 -24.57 -2.71
N LYS A 107 12.00 -25.85 -2.80
CA LYS A 107 10.60 -26.28 -2.90
C LYS A 107 10.12 -26.77 -1.55
N TYR A 108 9.07 -26.18 -1.00
CA TYR A 108 8.55 -26.56 0.30
C TYR A 108 7.98 -27.99 0.29
N VAL A 109 8.43 -28.79 1.26
CA VAL A 109 7.86 -30.10 1.59
C VAL A 109 7.53 -30.10 3.08
N PRO A 110 6.25 -30.09 3.46
CA PRO A 110 5.87 -30.02 4.87
C PRO A 110 6.28 -31.30 5.61
N GLU A 111 7.20 -31.20 6.57
CA GLU A 111 7.48 -32.27 7.56
C GLU A 111 6.43 -32.29 8.68
N LYS A 112 5.82 -31.12 8.95
CA LYS A 112 4.72 -30.92 9.90
C LYS A 112 3.75 -29.91 9.28
N PRO A 113 2.44 -30.01 9.55
CA PRO A 113 1.54 -28.92 9.25
C PRO A 113 2.06 -27.64 9.92
N ASN A 114 2.09 -26.54 9.15
CA ASN A 114 2.38 -25.19 9.62
C ASN A 114 3.83 -24.94 10.09
N ALA A 115 4.83 -25.32 9.27
CA ALA A 115 6.17 -24.76 9.49
C ALA A 115 6.09 -23.23 9.54
N ALA A 116 6.72 -22.64 10.54
CA ALA A 116 6.67 -21.19 10.75
C ALA A 116 7.34 -20.42 9.59
N TRP A 117 8.26 -21.06 8.86
CA TRP A 117 9.01 -20.49 7.74
C TRP A 117 9.68 -21.58 6.88
N ILE A 118 9.89 -21.32 5.58
CA ILE A 118 10.73 -22.18 4.69
C ILE A 118 12.20 -21.81 4.83
N VAL A 119 12.51 -20.51 4.74
CA VAL A 119 13.85 -19.96 4.97
C VAL A 119 13.82 -18.97 6.11
N LYS A 120 14.73 -19.10 7.08
CA LYS A 120 14.96 -18.07 8.10
C LYS A 120 16.37 -17.50 7.98
N CYS A 121 16.44 -16.18 7.78
CA CYS A 121 17.69 -15.44 7.74
C CYS A 121 18.00 -14.77 9.08
N GLU A 122 19.23 -14.97 9.55
CA GLU A 122 19.81 -14.35 10.74
C GLU A 122 20.41 -12.97 10.42
N ALA A 123 21.23 -12.37 11.29
CA ALA A 123 21.73 -11.00 11.10
C ALA A 123 23.01 -10.94 10.24
N ASN A 124 23.23 -9.80 9.59
CA ASN A 124 24.42 -9.43 8.82
C ASN A 124 24.76 -10.46 7.72
N ARG A 125 23.75 -10.91 6.98
CA ARG A 125 23.92 -11.84 5.87
C ARG A 125 23.75 -11.14 4.53
N GLY A 126 24.62 -11.45 3.58
CA GLY A 126 24.42 -11.13 2.17
C GLY A 126 23.75 -12.30 1.47
N GLY A 127 22.51 -12.16 1.03
CA GLY A 127 21.90 -13.05 0.05
C GLY A 127 22.11 -12.48 -1.35
N GLY A 128 22.54 -13.31 -2.30
CA GLY A 128 22.37 -12.97 -3.71
C GLY A 128 20.88 -13.00 -4.05
N ARG A 129 20.47 -14.07 -4.73
CA ARG A 129 19.07 -14.37 -5.02
C ARG A 129 18.61 -15.51 -4.14
N ILE A 130 17.39 -15.43 -3.62
CA ILE A 130 16.73 -16.52 -2.90
C ILE A 130 15.39 -16.80 -3.57
N HIS A 131 15.18 -18.04 -4.02
CA HIS A 131 13.96 -18.47 -4.70
C HIS A 131 13.26 -19.57 -3.92
N VAL A 132 12.00 -19.34 -3.57
CA VAL A 132 11.17 -20.26 -2.78
C VAL A 132 9.88 -20.58 -3.52
N ASP A 133 9.57 -21.86 -3.63
CA ASP A 133 8.30 -22.37 -4.11
C ASP A 133 7.54 -22.98 -2.93
N GLY A 134 6.42 -22.37 -2.55
CA GLY A 134 5.53 -22.86 -1.50
C GLY A 134 4.81 -24.16 -1.85
N ASN A 135 4.95 -24.66 -3.09
CA ASN A 135 4.39 -25.94 -3.54
C ASN A 135 2.86 -26.05 -3.36
N TRP A 136 2.15 -24.92 -3.46
CA TRP A 136 0.70 -24.82 -3.21
C TRP A 136 0.26 -25.25 -1.81
N ASP A 137 1.20 -25.25 -0.88
CA ASP A 137 1.00 -25.53 0.54
C ASP A 137 0.86 -24.24 1.34
N ALA A 138 0.55 -24.38 2.63
CA ALA A 138 0.32 -23.27 3.55
C ALA A 138 1.44 -23.09 4.60
N PRO A 139 2.68 -22.75 4.19
CA PRO A 139 3.66 -22.31 5.17
C PRO A 139 3.19 -20.98 5.80
N MET A 140 3.45 -20.79 7.10
CA MET A 140 3.15 -19.49 7.71
C MET A 140 3.97 -18.37 7.08
N VAL A 141 5.25 -18.66 6.76
CA VAL A 141 6.14 -17.72 6.09
C VAL A 141 6.96 -18.40 4.98
N GLY A 142 7.12 -17.76 3.82
CA GLY A 142 8.10 -18.24 2.83
C GLY A 142 9.52 -17.94 3.30
N VAL A 143 9.88 -16.65 3.29
CA VAL A 143 11.18 -16.15 3.76
C VAL A 143 11.00 -15.26 4.99
N LEU A 144 11.63 -15.62 6.10
CA LEU A 144 11.61 -14.85 7.34
C LEU A 144 12.99 -14.22 7.60
N VAL A 145 13.08 -12.90 7.53
CA VAL A 145 14.28 -12.12 7.85
C VAL A 145 14.16 -11.57 9.27
N THR A 146 14.78 -12.26 10.23
CA THR A 146 14.74 -11.85 11.65
C THR A 146 15.94 -11.02 12.09
N GLY A 147 17.07 -11.13 11.39
CA GLY A 147 18.28 -10.40 11.72
C GLY A 147 18.31 -8.98 11.17
N ASN A 148 19.31 -8.21 11.60
CA ASN A 148 19.55 -6.84 11.15
C ASN A 148 20.61 -6.80 10.04
N GLY A 149 20.65 -5.73 9.25
CA GLY A 149 21.75 -5.47 8.32
C GLY A 149 21.89 -6.48 7.19
N ASN A 150 20.82 -7.23 6.87
CA ASN A 150 20.87 -8.18 5.77
C ASN A 150 20.74 -7.45 4.43
N THR A 151 21.39 -7.97 3.40
CA THR A 151 21.29 -7.45 2.04
C THR A 151 20.85 -8.56 1.09
N PHE A 152 19.89 -8.30 0.21
CA PHE A 152 19.41 -9.27 -0.78
C PHE A 152 19.32 -8.61 -2.15
N ALA A 153 19.84 -9.27 -3.19
CA ALA A 153 19.61 -8.82 -4.57
C ALA A 153 18.18 -9.13 -5.03
N GLU A 154 17.67 -10.33 -4.72
CA GLU A 154 16.28 -10.69 -5.04
C GLU A 154 15.72 -11.74 -4.08
N LEU A 155 14.48 -11.56 -3.65
CA LEU A 155 13.66 -12.57 -2.98
C LEU A 155 12.46 -12.89 -3.87
N THR A 156 12.42 -14.10 -4.43
CA THR A 156 11.28 -14.58 -5.22
C THR A 156 10.55 -15.68 -4.47
N VAL A 157 9.23 -15.53 -4.34
CA VAL A 157 8.37 -16.52 -3.70
C VAL A 157 7.17 -16.81 -4.60
N ARG A 158 6.79 -18.09 -4.73
CA ARG A 158 5.59 -18.47 -5.51
C ARG A 158 4.77 -19.57 -4.85
N ASN A 159 3.52 -19.70 -5.29
CA ASN A 159 2.62 -20.80 -4.95
C ASN A 159 2.47 -21.02 -3.43
N ILE A 160 2.33 -19.94 -2.66
CA ILE A 160 1.99 -20.02 -1.23
C ILE A 160 0.50 -19.81 -1.09
N VAL A 161 -0.16 -20.66 -0.31
CA VAL A 161 -1.58 -20.49 0.01
C VAL A 161 -1.81 -20.32 1.52
N SER A 162 -2.99 -19.87 1.92
CA SER A 162 -3.41 -19.89 3.33
C SER A 162 -4.73 -20.64 3.46
N GLY A 163 -4.76 -21.73 4.23
CA GLY A 163 -5.93 -22.56 4.50
C GLY A 163 -6.87 -21.99 5.55
N VAL A 164 -7.99 -22.71 5.74
CA VAL A 164 -8.99 -22.43 6.79
C VAL A 164 -8.36 -22.68 8.16
N GLY A 165 -8.45 -21.69 9.06
CA GLY A 165 -7.92 -21.79 10.42
C GLY A 165 -6.42 -21.48 10.56
N ASP A 166 -5.72 -21.25 9.45
CA ASP A 166 -4.30 -20.88 9.50
C ASP A 166 -4.12 -19.50 10.14
N PRO A 167 -3.01 -19.29 10.87
CA PRO A 167 -2.62 -17.94 11.28
C PRO A 167 -2.38 -17.05 10.04
N VAL A 168 -2.37 -15.73 10.25
CA VAL A 168 -2.01 -14.77 9.20
C VAL A 168 -0.58 -15.04 8.74
N GLY A 169 -0.43 -15.42 7.47
CA GLY A 169 0.85 -15.78 6.86
C GLY A 169 1.38 -14.71 5.92
N ALA A 170 2.67 -14.83 5.56
CA ALA A 170 3.36 -13.92 4.66
C ALA A 170 4.31 -14.67 3.72
N ALA A 171 4.35 -14.35 2.43
CA ALA A 171 5.36 -14.91 1.54
C ALA A 171 6.77 -14.46 1.97
N ILE A 172 6.93 -13.18 2.33
CA ILE A 172 8.16 -12.64 2.89
C ILE A 172 7.82 -11.81 4.13
N LYS A 173 8.52 -12.07 5.23
CA LYS A 173 8.40 -11.29 6.47
C LYS A 173 9.76 -10.76 6.91
N ILE A 174 9.85 -9.45 7.10
CA ILE A 174 11.03 -8.77 7.63
C ILE A 174 10.69 -8.25 9.02
N SER A 175 11.44 -8.67 10.03
CA SER A 175 11.23 -8.29 11.44
C SER A 175 12.46 -7.67 12.10
N GLY A 176 13.64 -7.79 11.48
CA GLY A 176 14.84 -7.10 11.94
C GLY A 176 14.97 -5.68 11.38
N ARG A 177 16.14 -5.08 11.58
CA ARG A 177 16.42 -3.68 11.25
C ARG A 177 17.39 -3.51 10.10
N ASP A 178 17.31 -2.39 9.41
CA ASP A 178 18.30 -1.95 8.41
C ASP A 178 18.58 -3.01 7.33
N ASN A 179 17.57 -3.84 7.01
CA ASN A 179 17.69 -4.81 5.92
C ASN A 179 17.41 -4.12 4.59
N ASN A 180 18.22 -4.43 3.59
CA ASN A 180 18.08 -3.91 2.23
C ASN A 180 17.74 -5.05 1.26
N VAL A 181 16.61 -4.94 0.56
CA VAL A 181 16.20 -5.89 -0.48
C VAL A 181 16.02 -5.13 -1.77
N GLU A 182 16.81 -5.46 -2.79
CA GLU A 182 16.73 -4.73 -4.05
C GLU A 182 15.46 -5.08 -4.82
N LYS A 183 15.04 -6.35 -4.79
CA LYS A 183 13.82 -6.78 -5.48
C LYS A 183 13.08 -7.89 -4.74
N ILE A 184 11.75 -7.75 -4.68
CA ILE A 184 10.82 -8.78 -4.24
C ILE A 184 9.89 -9.15 -5.41
N ARG A 185 9.67 -10.45 -5.60
CA ARG A 185 8.69 -10.97 -6.57
C ARG A 185 7.80 -12.05 -5.95
N GLY A 186 6.48 -11.82 -6.02
CA GLY A 186 5.45 -12.78 -5.64
C GLY A 186 4.66 -13.29 -6.85
N VAL A 187 4.40 -14.59 -6.92
CA VAL A 187 3.49 -15.17 -7.93
C VAL A 187 2.57 -16.21 -7.29
N ASN A 188 1.25 -16.09 -7.47
CA ASN A 188 0.27 -17.00 -6.88
C ASN A 188 0.41 -17.10 -5.35
N ILE A 189 0.23 -15.98 -4.67
CA ILE A 189 0.19 -15.90 -3.20
C ILE A 189 -1.28 -15.78 -2.81
N LEU A 190 -1.96 -16.91 -2.56
CA LEU A 190 -3.43 -16.98 -2.69
C LEU A 190 -4.15 -17.46 -1.43
N ARG A 191 -5.27 -16.83 -1.10
CA ARG A 191 -6.15 -17.29 -0.01
C ARG A 191 -6.92 -18.56 -0.42
N ARG A 192 -6.89 -19.61 0.40
CA ARG A 192 -7.71 -20.83 0.29
C ARG A 192 -8.52 -21.09 1.58
N GLY A 193 -9.22 -20.05 2.04
CA GLY A 193 -10.20 -20.16 3.12
C GLY A 193 -9.79 -19.58 4.48
N ASN A 194 -8.65 -18.87 4.56
CA ASN A 194 -8.31 -18.09 5.75
C ASN A 194 -9.40 -17.06 6.07
N SER A 195 -9.70 -16.85 7.35
CA SER A 195 -10.70 -15.87 7.80
C SER A 195 -10.22 -14.42 7.62
N ASN A 196 -8.90 -14.21 7.62
CA ASN A 196 -8.32 -12.94 7.23
C ASN A 196 -8.21 -12.87 5.71
N MET A 197 -8.96 -11.94 5.12
CA MET A 197 -9.05 -11.76 3.67
C MET A 197 -7.71 -11.41 3.02
N SER A 198 -6.77 -10.83 3.77
CA SER A 198 -5.45 -10.39 3.29
C SER A 198 -4.37 -11.48 3.37
N SER A 199 -4.68 -12.68 3.89
CA SER A 199 -3.71 -13.77 4.04
C SER A 199 -3.68 -14.68 2.80
N PRO A 200 -2.49 -15.13 2.32
CA PRO A 200 -1.16 -14.71 2.75
C PRO A 200 -0.77 -13.36 2.13
N GLN A 201 0.02 -12.58 2.88
CA GLN A 201 0.54 -11.27 2.47
C GLN A 201 1.81 -11.45 1.64
N LEU A 202 2.07 -10.67 0.58
CA LEU A 202 3.33 -10.80 -0.17
C LEU A 202 4.53 -10.35 0.68
N LEU A 203 4.51 -9.11 1.18
CA LEU A 203 5.52 -8.57 2.07
C LEU A 203 4.90 -8.12 3.39
N THR A 204 5.48 -8.55 4.50
CA THR A 204 5.13 -8.07 5.84
C THR A 204 6.33 -7.45 6.54
N PHE A 205 6.23 -6.18 6.93
CA PHE A 205 7.09 -5.63 7.97
C PHE A 205 6.49 -5.98 9.34
N GLY A 206 7.09 -6.94 10.02
CA GLY A 206 6.63 -7.40 11.33
C GLY A 206 6.97 -6.42 12.44
N LYS A 207 6.40 -6.67 13.63
CA LYS A 207 6.75 -5.94 14.85
C LYS A 207 8.26 -6.00 15.09
N GLY A 208 8.89 -4.84 15.27
CA GLY A 208 10.34 -4.69 15.44
C GLY A 208 11.11 -4.30 14.16
N ALA A 209 10.48 -4.38 12.99
CA ALA A 209 11.07 -3.92 11.74
C ALA A 209 11.29 -2.41 11.77
N GLU A 210 12.49 -1.96 11.42
CA GLU A 210 12.92 -0.55 11.45
C GLU A 210 14.02 -0.29 10.42
N GLY A 211 13.96 0.84 9.72
CA GLY A 211 15.01 1.24 8.77
C GLY A 211 15.16 0.30 7.57
N ASN A 212 14.21 -0.63 7.36
CA ASN A 212 14.30 -1.56 6.25
C ASN A 212 13.95 -0.86 4.94
N ARG A 213 14.63 -1.27 3.88
CA ARG A 213 14.48 -0.73 2.53
C ARG A 213 14.20 -1.85 1.54
N VAL A 214 13.09 -1.77 0.82
CA VAL A 214 12.77 -2.64 -0.31
C VAL A 214 12.70 -1.78 -1.56
N ARG A 215 13.64 -1.88 -2.51
CA ARG A 215 13.64 -0.96 -3.66
C ARG A 215 12.50 -1.23 -4.65
N GLY A 216 12.23 -2.50 -4.94
CA GLY A 216 11.14 -2.90 -5.82
C GLY A 216 10.39 -4.11 -5.30
N LEU A 217 9.07 -4.09 -5.42
CA LEU A 217 8.18 -5.19 -5.11
C LEU A 217 7.18 -5.37 -6.25
N SER A 218 7.10 -6.60 -6.76
CA SER A 218 6.14 -6.98 -7.79
C SER A 218 5.34 -8.20 -7.38
N GLY A 219 4.04 -8.22 -7.69
CA GLY A 219 3.14 -9.32 -7.37
C GLY A 219 2.22 -9.64 -8.53
N ILE A 220 2.09 -10.91 -8.90
CA ILE A 220 1.08 -11.39 -9.85
C ILE A 220 0.18 -12.39 -9.12
N LYS A 221 -1.12 -12.12 -9.09
CA LYS A 221 -2.13 -12.93 -8.38
C LYS A 221 -1.74 -13.12 -6.91
N VAL A 222 -1.71 -12.01 -6.18
CA VAL A 222 -1.38 -11.99 -4.75
C VAL A 222 -2.61 -11.59 -3.93
N THR A 223 -2.78 -12.13 -2.73
CA THR A 223 -3.90 -11.72 -1.89
C THR A 223 -3.70 -10.26 -1.45
N SER A 224 -2.56 -9.93 -0.85
CA SER A 224 -2.22 -8.55 -0.47
C SER A 224 -0.76 -8.23 -0.80
N GLY A 225 -0.47 -6.96 -1.10
CA GLY A 225 0.86 -6.48 -1.45
C GLY A 225 1.78 -6.31 -0.24
N VAL A 226 1.72 -5.14 0.39
CA VAL A 226 2.55 -4.78 1.55
C VAL A 226 1.67 -4.61 2.77
N VAL A 227 2.01 -5.33 3.84
CA VAL A 227 1.42 -5.13 5.16
C VAL A 227 2.50 -4.67 6.13
N SER A 228 2.28 -3.55 6.79
CA SER A 228 3.19 -3.07 7.82
C SER A 228 2.50 -3.12 9.18
N ALA A 229 3.13 -3.86 10.09
CA ALA A 229 2.85 -3.87 11.52
C ALA A 229 4.11 -3.45 12.30
N ALA A 230 5.05 -2.78 11.62
CA ALA A 230 6.22 -2.20 12.22
C ALA A 230 5.82 -1.04 13.13
N THR A 231 6.52 -0.83 14.24
CA THR A 231 6.26 0.32 15.12
C THR A 231 7.12 1.53 14.76
N SER A 232 7.85 1.47 13.65
CA SER A 232 8.85 2.44 13.22
C SER A 232 8.77 2.68 11.71
N ARG A 233 9.73 3.42 11.14
CA ARG A 233 9.74 3.82 9.73
C ARG A 233 10.42 2.77 8.84
N ASN A 234 9.78 2.40 7.74
CA ASN A 234 10.33 1.52 6.70
C ASN A 234 10.01 2.09 5.31
N PHE A 235 10.77 1.66 4.30
CA PHE A 235 10.67 2.18 2.95
C PHE A 235 10.44 1.08 1.91
N VAL A 236 9.53 1.33 0.96
CA VAL A 236 9.36 0.52 -0.25
C VAL A 236 9.39 1.43 -1.46
N GLY A 237 10.33 1.28 -2.39
CA GLY A 237 10.42 2.16 -3.57
C GLY A 237 9.19 2.01 -4.47
N ARG A 238 9.21 1.02 -5.36
CA ARG A 238 8.07 0.74 -6.26
C ARG A 238 7.32 -0.53 -5.86
N ILE A 239 5.99 -0.44 -5.81
CA ILE A 239 5.04 -1.54 -5.62
C ILE A 239 4.23 -1.70 -6.92
N ASP A 240 4.32 -2.84 -7.60
CA ASP A 240 3.54 -3.13 -8.81
C ASP A 240 2.77 -4.45 -8.65
N LEU A 241 1.45 -4.34 -8.51
CA LEU A 241 0.58 -5.48 -8.24
C LEU A 241 -0.41 -5.68 -9.39
N ASP A 242 -0.44 -6.91 -9.90
CA ASP A 242 -1.35 -7.34 -10.95
C ASP A 242 -2.21 -8.51 -10.48
N GLY A 243 -3.53 -8.31 -10.44
CA GLY A 243 -4.50 -9.25 -9.89
C GLY A 243 -4.40 -9.38 -8.36
N ALA A 244 -4.27 -8.26 -7.64
CA ALA A 244 -4.36 -8.28 -6.18
C ALA A 244 -5.80 -8.56 -5.71
N LEU A 245 -6.01 -9.54 -4.84
CA LEU A 245 -7.37 -9.94 -4.40
C LEU A 245 -7.90 -9.09 -3.23
N ASP A 246 -7.01 -8.40 -2.53
CA ASP A 246 -7.27 -7.53 -1.39
C ASP A 246 -6.35 -6.29 -1.50
N ASN A 247 -5.87 -5.73 -0.39
CA ASN A 247 -5.21 -4.43 -0.40
C ASN A 247 -3.80 -4.43 -1.01
N GLY A 248 -3.45 -3.32 -1.67
CA GLY A 248 -2.10 -3.06 -2.16
C GLY A 248 -1.15 -2.70 -1.03
N ILE A 249 -1.54 -1.72 -0.21
CA ILE A 249 -0.87 -1.32 1.03
C ILE A 249 -1.85 -1.45 2.19
N TYR A 250 -1.43 -2.12 3.27
CA TYR A 250 -2.16 -2.21 4.53
C TYR A 250 -1.23 -1.84 5.69
N ASN A 251 -1.20 -0.56 6.07
CA ASN A 251 -0.37 -0.08 7.17
C ASN A 251 -1.18 -0.04 8.48
N THR A 252 -0.70 -0.74 9.50
CA THR A 252 -1.41 -0.91 10.78
C THR A 252 -0.66 -0.29 11.97
N SER A 253 0.60 0.11 11.77
CA SER A 253 1.42 0.78 12.78
C SER A 253 2.65 1.40 12.13
N GLY A 254 3.38 2.25 12.86
CA GLY A 254 4.63 2.84 12.38
C GLY A 254 4.45 3.71 11.14
N TYR A 255 5.53 3.98 10.42
CA TYR A 255 5.48 4.84 9.23
C TYR A 255 5.97 4.07 8.01
N LEU A 256 5.26 4.18 6.90
CA LEU A 256 5.66 3.57 5.64
C LEU A 256 5.89 4.67 4.61
N ASP A 257 7.08 4.68 4.01
CA ASP A 257 7.39 5.54 2.88
C ASP A 257 7.34 4.73 1.59
N VAL A 258 6.63 5.24 0.60
CA VAL A 258 6.49 4.59 -0.71
C VAL A 258 6.70 5.58 -1.85
N ASP A 259 7.59 5.27 -2.79
CA ASP A 259 7.79 6.14 -3.96
C ASP A 259 6.63 5.98 -4.95
N GLU A 260 6.28 4.74 -5.31
CA GLU A 260 5.28 4.45 -6.33
C GLU A 260 4.45 3.21 -5.99
N LEU A 261 3.12 3.33 -6.10
CA LEU A 261 2.17 2.23 -6.12
C LEU A 261 1.49 2.15 -7.48
N ILE A 262 1.54 0.98 -8.12
CA ILE A 262 0.72 0.62 -9.27
C ILE A 262 -0.16 -0.56 -8.85
N TYR A 263 -1.47 -0.33 -8.79
CA TYR A 263 -2.42 -1.30 -8.26
C TYR A 263 -3.46 -1.69 -9.32
N ARG A 264 -3.51 -3.00 -9.61
CA ARG A 264 -4.58 -3.67 -10.36
C ARG A 264 -5.14 -4.78 -9.47
N GLY A 265 -6.16 -4.46 -8.70
CA GLY A 265 -6.78 -5.43 -7.81
C GLY A 265 -8.27 -5.24 -7.64
N GLU A 266 -8.80 -5.98 -6.68
CA GLU A 266 -10.23 -6.12 -6.43
C GLU A 266 -10.69 -5.33 -5.20
N ASP A 267 -9.82 -4.90 -4.28
CA ASP A 267 -10.24 -4.22 -3.04
C ASP A 267 -9.63 -2.80 -2.93
N GLU A 268 -9.51 -2.27 -1.71
CA GLU A 268 -8.93 -0.96 -1.43
C GLU A 268 -7.43 -0.98 -1.71
N ALA A 269 -6.97 -0.12 -2.62
CA ALA A 269 -5.56 -0.07 -2.99
C ALA A 269 -4.67 0.31 -1.79
N ILE A 270 -5.12 1.27 -0.97
CA ILE A 270 -4.37 1.81 0.16
C ILE A 270 -5.27 1.79 1.40
N VAL A 271 -4.77 1.18 2.47
CA VAL A 271 -5.43 1.16 3.76
C VAL A 271 -4.42 1.52 4.85
N VAL A 272 -4.74 2.52 5.66
CA VAL A 272 -3.94 2.93 6.83
C VAL A 272 -4.84 2.91 8.05
N ILE A 273 -4.68 1.89 8.89
CA ILE A 273 -5.45 1.71 10.13
C ILE A 273 -4.62 1.93 11.41
N GLY A 274 -3.43 2.51 11.26
CA GLY A 274 -2.50 2.85 12.34
C GLY A 274 -1.21 3.45 11.79
N GLY A 275 -0.56 4.31 12.57
CA GLY A 275 0.68 4.97 12.14
C GLY A 275 0.47 5.91 10.94
N GLY A 276 1.46 6.09 10.07
CA GLY A 276 1.39 7.02 8.94
C GLY A 276 1.94 6.47 7.61
N LEU A 277 1.67 7.18 6.52
CA LEU A 277 2.07 6.82 5.17
C LEU A 277 2.46 8.08 4.39
N ASP A 278 3.66 8.10 3.83
CA ASP A 278 4.04 9.06 2.78
C ASP A 278 4.14 8.30 1.46
N LEU A 279 3.26 8.59 0.50
CA LEU A 279 3.20 7.96 -0.81
C LEU A 279 3.36 9.02 -1.91
N ASN A 280 4.43 8.97 -2.69
CA ASN A 280 4.67 9.99 -3.71
C ASN A 280 3.72 9.83 -4.92
N VAL A 281 3.59 8.62 -5.48
CA VAL A 281 2.68 8.36 -6.62
C VAL A 281 1.86 7.10 -6.40
N ALA A 282 0.56 7.17 -6.63
CA ALA A 282 -0.34 6.02 -6.67
C ALA A 282 -1.12 6.02 -7.98
N THR A 283 -1.03 4.93 -8.76
CA THR A 283 -1.87 4.69 -9.93
C THR A 283 -2.77 3.49 -9.69
N ILE A 284 -4.07 3.71 -9.64
CA ILE A 284 -5.08 2.70 -9.33
C ILE A 284 -5.91 2.43 -10.59
N TYR A 285 -5.77 1.24 -11.16
CA TYR A 285 -6.46 0.83 -12.40
C TYR A 285 -7.81 0.15 -12.15
N SER A 286 -7.97 -0.44 -10.96
CA SER A 286 -9.19 -1.15 -10.54
C SER A 286 -9.27 -1.22 -9.02
N GLY A 287 -10.48 -1.36 -8.49
CA GLY A 287 -10.78 -1.70 -7.10
C GLY A 287 -12.29 -1.63 -6.84
N PHE A 288 -12.85 -2.50 -5.98
CA PHE A 288 -14.29 -2.49 -5.70
C PHE A 288 -14.70 -1.53 -4.56
N ASN A 289 -13.73 -1.03 -3.78
CA ASN A 289 -13.98 -0.21 -2.59
C ASN A 289 -13.36 1.19 -2.74
N ALA A 290 -12.74 1.74 -1.70
CA ALA A 290 -12.11 3.06 -1.78
C ALA A 290 -10.68 2.99 -2.34
N ALA A 291 -10.21 4.06 -2.96
CA ALA A 291 -8.78 4.23 -3.25
C ALA A 291 -7.95 4.27 -1.96
N VAL A 292 -8.45 5.03 -0.96
CA VAL A 292 -7.79 5.24 0.33
C VAL A 292 -8.76 4.99 1.50
N GLY A 293 -8.52 3.95 2.28
CA GLY A 293 -9.21 3.69 3.55
C GLY A 293 -8.36 4.14 4.74
N ILE A 294 -8.94 4.90 5.67
CA ILE A 294 -8.23 5.38 6.87
C ILE A 294 -8.95 5.05 8.18
N ALA A 295 -8.20 4.72 9.23
CA ALA A 295 -8.66 4.69 10.63
C ALA A 295 -7.46 4.82 11.57
N ASN A 296 -7.63 5.37 12.78
CA ASN A 296 -6.59 5.33 13.83
C ASN A 296 -5.16 5.76 13.39
N CYS A 297 -5.05 6.62 12.38
CA CYS A 297 -3.79 7.00 11.77
C CYS A 297 -3.21 8.32 12.31
N GLU A 298 -1.91 8.48 12.16
CA GLU A 298 -1.24 9.77 12.24
C GLU A 298 -1.43 10.53 10.91
N ASP A 299 -0.38 10.69 10.12
CA ASP A 299 -0.44 11.40 8.85
C ASP A 299 -0.45 10.41 7.68
N VAL A 300 -1.39 10.61 6.77
CA VAL A 300 -1.43 9.96 5.47
C VAL A 300 -1.29 11.03 4.40
N ARG A 301 -0.20 11.00 3.65
CA ARG A 301 0.12 11.97 2.60
C ARG A 301 0.31 11.25 1.28
N ILE A 302 -0.47 11.63 0.28
CA ILE A 302 -0.37 11.10 -1.08
C ILE A 302 -0.13 12.28 -2.02
N ALA A 303 1.06 12.37 -2.62
CA ALA A 303 1.39 13.52 -3.44
C ALA A 303 0.66 13.49 -4.79
N ASN A 304 0.57 12.32 -5.44
CA ASN A 304 -0.14 12.16 -6.71
C ASN A 304 -0.98 10.87 -6.70
N LEU A 305 -2.31 10.99 -6.80
CA LEU A 305 -3.26 9.89 -6.86
C LEU A 305 -3.98 9.90 -8.22
N MET A 306 -3.63 8.93 -9.07
CA MET A 306 -4.16 8.78 -10.42
C MET A 306 -5.12 7.60 -10.50
N LEU A 307 -6.38 7.87 -10.82
CA LEU A 307 -7.41 6.86 -11.03
C LEU A 307 -7.53 6.55 -12.53
N ARG A 308 -7.45 5.28 -12.90
CA ARG A 308 -7.48 4.78 -14.28
C ARG A 308 -8.46 3.61 -14.38
N GLY A 309 -8.88 3.30 -15.60
CA GLY A 309 -9.71 2.12 -15.88
C GLY A 309 -11.06 2.17 -15.17
N ALA A 310 -11.46 1.04 -14.58
CA ALA A 310 -12.71 0.93 -13.82
C ALA A 310 -12.63 1.58 -12.43
N GLY A 311 -11.44 2.03 -11.99
CA GLY A 311 -11.22 2.79 -10.76
C GLY A 311 -11.73 2.12 -9.48
N PRO A 312 -11.53 2.76 -8.32
CA PRO A 312 -12.23 2.44 -7.07
C PRO A 312 -13.67 2.99 -7.09
N THR A 313 -14.53 2.52 -6.17
CA THR A 313 -15.91 3.02 -5.97
C THR A 313 -15.99 4.32 -5.16
N SER A 314 -14.90 4.71 -4.50
CA SER A 314 -14.75 6.01 -3.86
C SER A 314 -13.29 6.46 -3.78
N LEU A 315 -13.05 7.76 -3.66
CA LEU A 315 -11.70 8.31 -3.51
C LEU A 315 -11.12 7.95 -2.14
N CYS A 316 -11.85 8.24 -1.07
CA CYS A 316 -11.41 7.93 0.28
C CYS A 316 -12.56 7.70 1.26
N LYS A 317 -12.33 6.89 2.28
CA LYS A 317 -13.31 6.61 3.35
C LYS A 317 -12.66 6.42 4.72
N THR A 318 -13.41 6.74 5.77
CA THR A 318 -13.10 6.30 7.14
C THR A 318 -13.53 4.84 7.33
N ARG A 319 -12.69 4.03 8.00
CA ARG A 319 -13.00 2.65 8.41
C ARG A 319 -13.37 2.60 9.89
N GLY A 320 -14.30 1.72 10.25
CA GLY A 320 -14.76 1.53 11.64
C GLY A 320 -15.67 2.65 12.15
N SER A 321 -16.08 2.57 13.43
CA SER A 321 -17.01 3.53 14.05
C SER A 321 -16.31 4.69 14.78
N ASP A 322 -15.16 4.46 15.44
CA ASP A 322 -14.66 5.39 16.48
C ASP A 322 -13.18 5.76 16.36
N GLY A 323 -12.55 5.52 15.21
CA GLY A 323 -11.12 5.79 15.05
C GLY A 323 -10.77 7.26 14.82
N PHE A 324 -9.60 7.71 15.30
CA PHE A 324 -9.07 9.05 15.04
C PHE A 324 -7.93 9.00 14.01
N CYS A 325 -8.03 9.74 12.91
CA CYS A 325 -6.90 10.00 12.02
C CYS A 325 -6.43 11.46 12.17
N ARG A 326 -5.14 11.71 12.42
CA ARG A 326 -4.60 13.06 12.57
C ARG A 326 -4.74 13.86 11.28
N SER A 327 -4.25 13.33 10.16
CA SER A 327 -4.41 13.99 8.87
C SER A 327 -4.45 13.03 7.67
N LEU A 328 -5.26 13.40 6.68
CA LEU A 328 -5.24 12.84 5.32
C LEU A 328 -5.05 13.99 4.33
N THR A 329 -3.92 13.97 3.61
CA THR A 329 -3.57 14.97 2.60
C THR A 329 -3.41 14.31 1.24
N LEU A 330 -4.18 14.76 0.25
CA LEU A 330 -4.05 14.35 -1.15
C LEU A 330 -3.64 15.58 -1.97
N SER A 331 -2.40 15.68 -2.41
CA SER A 331 -1.97 16.90 -3.12
C SER A 331 -2.58 16.99 -4.50
N ASN A 332 -2.31 16.04 -5.40
CA ASN A 332 -2.89 16.02 -6.73
C ASN A 332 -3.69 14.74 -6.94
N VAL A 333 -4.98 14.87 -7.25
CA VAL A 333 -5.84 13.74 -7.58
C VAL A 333 -6.39 13.93 -8.99
N SER A 334 -6.26 12.92 -9.85
CA SER A 334 -6.78 12.99 -11.21
C SER A 334 -7.30 11.67 -11.75
N GLY A 335 -8.18 11.73 -12.76
CA GLY A 335 -8.59 10.56 -13.54
C GLY A 335 -10.08 10.26 -13.48
N VAL A 336 -10.43 8.97 -13.55
CA VAL A 336 -11.82 8.51 -13.62
C VAL A 336 -12.19 7.74 -12.36
N LEU A 337 -13.23 8.19 -11.67
CA LEU A 337 -13.80 7.52 -10.52
C LEU A 337 -15.14 6.90 -10.93
N HIS A 338 -15.33 5.63 -10.64
CA HIS A 338 -16.61 4.94 -10.78
C HIS A 338 -17.22 4.75 -9.39
N GLY A 339 -18.51 4.40 -9.29
CA GLY A 339 -19.09 3.89 -8.04
C GLY A 339 -20.06 4.84 -7.34
N ASP A 340 -20.19 4.66 -6.02
CA ASP A 340 -21.35 5.18 -5.27
C ASP A 340 -21.11 6.58 -4.69
N GLY A 341 -19.85 7.00 -4.55
CA GLY A 341 -19.55 8.32 -4.00
C GLY A 341 -18.09 8.75 -4.13
N LEU A 342 -17.86 10.05 -3.97
CA LEU A 342 -16.55 10.65 -3.95
C LEU A 342 -15.80 10.34 -2.65
N CYS A 343 -16.34 10.75 -1.50
CA CYS A 343 -15.68 10.60 -0.19
C CYS A 343 -16.68 10.21 0.89
N TYR A 344 -16.30 9.24 1.74
CA TYR A 344 -17.13 8.75 2.84
C TYR A 344 -16.44 8.92 4.20
N MET A 345 -16.31 10.16 4.66
CA MET A 345 -15.77 10.51 5.97
C MET A 345 -16.90 10.78 6.96
N ALA A 346 -17.71 9.75 7.21
CA ALA A 346 -18.95 9.86 7.99
C ALA A 346 -18.85 9.28 9.41
N ARG A 347 -17.76 8.56 9.73
CA ARG A 347 -17.55 7.87 11.01
C ARG A 347 -16.16 8.19 11.57
N GLY A 348 -15.97 7.98 12.87
CA GLY A 348 -14.73 8.34 13.55
C GLY A 348 -14.47 9.86 13.53
N LYS A 349 -13.20 10.23 13.65
CA LYS A 349 -12.73 11.62 13.65
C LYS A 349 -11.51 11.79 12.76
N VAL A 350 -11.49 12.81 11.93
CA VAL A 350 -10.38 13.16 11.03
C VAL A 350 -9.93 14.58 11.38
N GLY A 351 -8.75 14.74 11.96
CA GLY A 351 -8.26 16.04 12.41
C GLY A 351 -8.15 17.04 11.24
N LEU A 352 -7.42 16.66 10.19
CA LEU A 352 -7.32 17.42 8.94
C LEU A 352 -7.62 16.52 7.73
N PHE A 353 -8.57 16.96 6.89
CA PHE A 353 -8.74 16.44 5.54
C PHE A 353 -8.38 17.52 4.53
N ARG A 354 -7.40 17.23 3.67
CA ARG A 354 -6.87 18.19 2.70
C ARG A 354 -6.79 17.60 1.29
N ILE A 355 -7.25 18.38 0.31
CA ILE A 355 -6.99 18.13 -1.11
C ILE A 355 -6.47 19.42 -1.76
N ASP A 356 -5.26 19.43 -2.31
CA ASP A 356 -4.73 20.64 -2.96
C ASP A 356 -5.33 20.86 -4.36
N ARG A 357 -5.41 19.80 -5.17
CA ARG A 357 -5.99 19.80 -6.51
C ARG A 357 -6.73 18.50 -6.81
N LEU A 358 -7.96 18.61 -7.32
CA LEU A 358 -8.80 17.50 -7.76
C LEU A 358 -9.27 17.73 -9.20
N GLU A 359 -8.99 16.81 -10.10
CA GLU A 359 -9.48 16.82 -11.50
C GLU A 359 -10.05 15.45 -11.86
N LEU A 360 -11.36 15.26 -11.62
CA LEU A 360 -12.00 13.96 -11.76
C LEU A 360 -13.15 13.97 -12.77
N GLU A 361 -13.21 12.92 -13.59
CA GLU A 361 -14.46 12.47 -14.19
C GLU A 361 -15.11 11.46 -13.23
N TYR A 362 -16.25 11.80 -12.66
CA TYR A 362 -17.00 10.92 -11.77
C TYR A 362 -18.17 10.27 -12.52
N ARG A 363 -18.21 8.94 -12.49
CA ARG A 363 -19.22 8.11 -13.15
C ARG A 363 -20.05 7.39 -12.07
N PRO A 364 -21.11 8.04 -11.57
CA PRO A 364 -21.91 7.49 -10.47
C PRO A 364 -22.62 6.21 -10.89
N ASN A 365 -22.71 5.28 -9.94
CA ASN A 365 -23.66 4.19 -9.97
C ASN A 365 -25.01 4.70 -9.46
N LEU A 366 -25.89 5.09 -10.38
CA LEU A 366 -27.18 5.74 -10.09
C LEU A 366 -28.21 4.82 -9.41
N GLY A 367 -27.87 3.56 -9.10
CA GLY A 367 -28.64 2.76 -8.14
C GLY A 367 -28.48 3.24 -6.69
N SER A 368 -27.45 4.05 -6.40
CA SER A 368 -27.21 4.65 -5.10
C SER A 368 -27.84 6.04 -4.98
N ASP A 369 -28.20 6.46 -3.76
CA ASP A 369 -28.77 7.79 -3.49
C ASP A 369 -27.71 8.88 -3.74
N PRO A 370 -27.83 9.73 -4.78
CA PRO A 370 -26.82 10.74 -5.13
C PRO A 370 -26.61 11.78 -4.02
N ARG A 371 -27.57 11.88 -3.08
CA ARG A 371 -27.46 12.70 -1.87
C ARG A 371 -26.42 12.19 -0.89
N LYS A 372 -25.84 11.02 -1.15
CA LYS A 372 -24.84 10.33 -0.33
C LYS A 372 -23.45 10.29 -0.96
N TRP A 373 -23.16 11.13 -1.95
CA TRP A 373 -21.91 10.99 -2.68
C TRP A 373 -20.67 11.57 -1.96
N ALA A 374 -20.79 12.62 -1.14
CA ALA A 374 -19.65 13.23 -0.46
C ALA A 374 -19.97 13.66 0.98
N TYR A 375 -19.33 13.01 1.96
CA TYR A 375 -19.49 13.29 3.38
C TYR A 375 -18.16 13.61 4.05
N PHE A 376 -18.16 14.71 4.79
CA PHE A 376 -17.02 15.16 5.59
C PHE A 376 -17.37 15.36 7.06
N SER A 377 -18.48 14.77 7.54
CA SER A 377 -18.99 15.02 8.90
C SER A 377 -18.05 14.58 10.02
N ALA A 378 -17.10 13.69 9.75
CA ALA A 378 -16.06 13.28 10.69
C ALA A 378 -14.86 14.23 10.74
N CYS A 379 -14.75 15.21 9.84
CA CYS A 379 -13.59 16.08 9.72
C CYS A 379 -13.68 17.29 10.68
N GLU A 380 -12.59 17.60 11.39
CA GLU A 380 -12.51 18.78 12.27
C GLU A 380 -11.98 20.02 11.56
N ARG A 381 -11.13 19.79 10.56
CA ARG A 381 -10.55 20.78 9.64
C ARG A 381 -10.61 20.25 8.22
N ILE A 382 -11.04 21.10 7.29
CA ILE A 382 -11.11 20.78 5.87
C ILE A 382 -10.36 21.86 5.07
N GLU A 383 -9.49 21.43 4.17
CA GLU A 383 -8.76 22.31 3.24
C GLU A 383 -8.92 21.79 1.81
N LEU A 384 -9.81 22.41 1.05
CA LEU A 384 -10.01 22.09 -0.36
C LEU A 384 -9.42 23.21 -1.21
N GLY A 385 -8.39 22.90 -2.00
CA GLY A 385 -7.82 23.82 -2.98
C GLY A 385 -8.68 23.88 -4.25
N LYS A 386 -8.07 23.56 -5.39
CA LYS A 386 -8.74 23.63 -6.71
C LYS A 386 -9.45 22.33 -7.04
N ILE A 387 -10.78 22.34 -6.93
CA ILE A 387 -11.62 21.16 -7.14
C ILE A 387 -12.40 21.30 -8.45
N ALA A 388 -12.14 20.41 -9.40
CA ALA A 388 -12.85 20.30 -10.67
C ALA A 388 -13.37 18.87 -10.86
N ILE A 389 -14.70 18.70 -10.93
CA ILE A 389 -15.35 17.40 -11.11
C ILE A 389 -16.32 17.47 -12.29
N SER A 390 -16.22 16.53 -13.21
CA SER A 390 -17.21 16.29 -14.25
C SER A 390 -18.00 15.04 -13.90
N ILE A 391 -19.24 15.20 -13.45
CA ILE A 391 -20.15 14.09 -13.19
C ILE A 391 -20.77 13.66 -14.52
N VAL A 392 -20.49 12.44 -14.96
CA VAL A 392 -20.94 11.90 -16.25
C VAL A 392 -21.83 10.68 -16.01
N SER A 393 -23.12 10.80 -16.29
CA SER A 393 -24.02 9.65 -16.20
C SER A 393 -23.77 8.67 -17.37
N GLN A 394 -23.53 7.40 -17.05
CA GLN A 394 -23.27 6.37 -18.06
C GLN A 394 -24.54 5.67 -18.55
N ASN A 395 -25.45 5.32 -17.64
CA ASN A 395 -26.51 4.34 -17.93
C ASN A 395 -27.93 4.87 -17.72
N VAL A 396 -28.15 5.76 -16.76
CA VAL A 396 -29.49 6.24 -16.39
C VAL A 396 -29.57 7.76 -16.61
N PRO A 397 -30.54 8.26 -17.39
CA PRO A 397 -30.71 9.70 -17.57
C PRO A 397 -30.85 10.41 -16.23
N LEU A 398 -30.15 11.53 -16.05
CA LEU A 398 -30.31 12.37 -14.87
C LEU A 398 -31.62 13.17 -14.95
N SER A 399 -32.25 13.39 -13.81
CA SER A 399 -33.47 14.16 -13.61
C SER A 399 -33.24 15.38 -12.72
N HIS A 400 -34.23 16.28 -12.63
CA HIS A 400 -34.21 17.42 -11.70
C HIS A 400 -34.26 17.04 -10.22
N GLU A 401 -34.61 15.78 -9.92
CA GLU A 401 -34.62 15.25 -8.57
C GLU A 401 -33.24 14.75 -8.13
N ASP A 402 -32.31 14.57 -9.08
CA ASP A 402 -30.95 14.14 -8.80
C ASP A 402 -30.11 15.32 -8.29
N VAL A 403 -29.87 15.32 -6.98
CA VAL A 403 -29.08 16.33 -6.29
C VAL A 403 -27.84 15.69 -5.64
N PHE A 404 -26.66 16.02 -6.18
CA PHE A 404 -25.38 15.59 -5.63
C PHE A 404 -25.00 16.46 -4.43
N LEU A 405 -25.02 15.90 -3.22
CA LEU A 405 -24.77 16.68 -1.98
C LEU A 405 -23.36 16.50 -1.43
N LEU A 406 -22.61 17.60 -1.34
CA LEU A 406 -21.41 17.67 -0.49
C LEU A 406 -21.84 18.10 0.90
N ARG A 407 -21.60 17.26 1.92
CA ARG A 407 -21.98 17.56 3.30
C ARG A 407 -20.76 17.83 4.16
N PHE A 408 -20.58 19.10 4.54
CA PHE A 408 -19.59 19.52 5.51
C PHE A 408 -20.13 19.35 6.94
N PRO A 409 -19.27 19.26 7.97
CA PRO A 409 -19.69 19.31 9.37
C PRO A 409 -20.57 20.54 9.65
N PRO A 410 -21.63 20.40 10.46
CA PRO A 410 -22.44 21.55 10.85
C PRO A 410 -21.64 22.60 11.64
N GLU A 411 -20.63 22.15 12.38
CA GLU A 411 -19.70 23.00 13.13
C GLU A 411 -18.27 22.51 12.88
N LEU A 412 -17.37 23.45 12.57
CA LEU A 412 -15.95 23.16 12.42
C LEU A 412 -15.22 23.59 13.69
N ILE A 413 -14.43 22.68 14.24
CA ILE A 413 -13.64 22.95 15.45
C ILE A 413 -12.40 23.77 15.11
N SER A 414 -11.92 23.68 13.86
CA SER A 414 -10.73 24.39 13.38
C SER A 414 -11.02 25.21 12.11
N PRO A 415 -10.28 26.33 11.88
CA PRO A 415 -10.37 27.09 10.64
C PRO A 415 -10.17 26.19 9.42
N SER A 416 -11.16 26.21 8.53
CA SER A 416 -11.23 25.40 7.31
C SER A 416 -11.34 26.33 6.10
N SER A 417 -10.93 25.84 4.94
CA SER A 417 -10.94 26.63 3.72
C SER A 417 -11.37 25.83 2.50
N ILE A 418 -12.05 26.52 1.59
CA ILE A 418 -12.37 26.08 0.24
C ILE A 418 -11.89 27.19 -0.69
N ASP A 419 -10.94 26.86 -1.57
CA ASP A 419 -10.44 27.79 -2.57
C ASP A 419 -11.44 27.91 -3.72
N SER A 420 -11.58 26.86 -4.55
CA SER A 420 -12.56 26.85 -5.65
C SER A 420 -13.17 25.45 -5.85
N ILE A 421 -14.48 25.37 -6.02
CA ILE A 421 -15.19 24.13 -6.39
C ILE A 421 -15.98 24.35 -7.68
N LYS A 422 -15.61 23.62 -8.72
CA LYS A 422 -16.32 23.55 -10.00
C LYS A 422 -16.81 22.12 -10.23
N ILE A 423 -18.13 21.96 -10.32
CA ILE A 423 -18.75 20.69 -10.65
C ILE A 423 -19.65 20.88 -11.86
N ASP A 424 -19.28 20.22 -12.95
CA ASP A 424 -20.06 20.12 -14.17
C ASP A 424 -20.82 18.79 -14.15
N ILE A 425 -22.10 18.82 -14.53
CA ILE A 425 -22.93 17.60 -14.60
C ILE A 425 -23.38 17.41 -16.05
N VAL A 426 -23.02 16.26 -16.61
CA VAL A 426 -23.25 15.88 -18.00
C VAL A 426 -24.10 14.61 -18.04
N ASP A 427 -25.29 14.71 -18.64
CA ASP A 427 -26.18 13.57 -18.86
C ASP A 427 -25.66 12.68 -20.00
N ARG A 428 -26.20 11.46 -20.13
CA ARG A 428 -25.79 10.42 -21.10
C ARG A 428 -25.79 10.88 -22.58
N GLY A 429 -26.52 11.95 -22.91
CA GLY A 429 -26.56 12.56 -24.24
C GLY A 429 -25.70 13.82 -24.41
N GLY A 430 -24.82 14.14 -23.47
CA GLY A 430 -24.06 15.40 -23.44
C GLY A 430 -24.88 16.61 -22.99
N ALA A 431 -26.17 16.44 -22.71
CA ALA A 431 -27.04 17.51 -22.21
C ALA A 431 -26.65 17.88 -20.77
N SER A 432 -26.39 19.16 -20.53
CA SER A 432 -26.18 19.71 -19.19
C SER A 432 -27.48 20.23 -18.57
N GLY A 433 -27.56 20.32 -17.25
CA GLY A 433 -28.60 21.09 -16.54
C GLY A 433 -29.84 20.32 -16.08
N LYS A 434 -29.87 18.99 -16.19
CA LYS A 434 -30.96 18.19 -15.62
C LYS A 434 -30.78 17.95 -14.12
N ALA A 435 -29.60 17.53 -13.67
CA ALA A 435 -29.28 17.39 -12.26
C ALA A 435 -28.63 18.65 -11.69
N SER A 436 -28.58 18.73 -10.36
CA SER A 436 -27.91 19.80 -9.61
C SER A 436 -26.92 19.22 -8.59
N TRP A 437 -26.04 20.06 -8.07
CA TRP A 437 -25.22 19.74 -6.92
C TRP A 437 -25.34 20.85 -5.89
N ARG A 438 -25.20 20.50 -4.61
CA ARG A 438 -25.23 21.46 -3.50
C ARG A 438 -24.18 21.12 -2.48
N ALA A 439 -23.51 22.12 -1.94
CA ALA A 439 -22.68 21.96 -0.76
C ALA A 439 -23.39 22.53 0.48
N LEU A 440 -23.69 21.65 1.43
CA LEU A 440 -24.35 22.00 2.69
C LEU A 440 -23.31 22.35 3.76
N ASN A 441 -23.67 23.26 4.67
CA ASN A 441 -22.81 23.70 5.80
C ASN A 441 -21.50 24.38 5.37
N VAL A 442 -21.42 24.89 4.12
CA VAL A 442 -20.24 25.64 3.65
C VAL A 442 -20.07 27.01 4.31
N LEU A 443 -21.12 27.50 4.99
CA LEU A 443 -21.08 28.74 5.77
C LEU A 443 -21.10 28.49 7.28
N SER A 444 -20.68 27.31 7.72
CA SER A 444 -20.49 27.04 9.14
C SER A 444 -19.38 27.94 9.72
N PRO A 445 -19.48 28.33 11.01
CA PRO A 445 -18.40 29.03 11.69
C PRO A 445 -17.07 28.30 11.48
N GLY A 446 -16.05 29.05 11.08
CA GLY A 446 -14.72 28.49 10.82
C GLY A 446 -14.42 28.17 9.35
N MET A 447 -15.41 28.08 8.46
CA MET A 447 -15.17 27.91 7.02
C MET A 447 -14.89 29.26 6.33
N SER A 448 -13.86 29.31 5.48
CA SER A 448 -13.64 30.39 4.52
C SER A 448 -13.81 29.89 3.09
N LEU A 449 -14.50 30.65 2.26
CA LEU A 449 -14.72 30.35 0.85
C LEU A 449 -14.13 31.48 0.01
N ASN A 450 -13.19 31.16 -0.89
CA ASN A 450 -12.54 32.16 -1.74
C ASN A 450 -13.33 32.42 -3.03
N GLU A 451 -13.80 31.36 -3.68
CA GLU A 451 -14.51 31.43 -4.97
C GLU A 451 -15.76 30.55 -4.97
N GLY A 452 -16.81 31.02 -5.65
CA GLY A 452 -17.97 30.20 -5.99
C GLY A 452 -19.27 31.00 -6.13
N PHE A 453 -20.38 30.29 -6.33
CA PHE A 453 -21.72 30.87 -6.41
C PHE A 453 -22.60 30.36 -5.27
N LEU A 454 -23.02 31.29 -4.40
CA LEU A 454 -23.90 31.01 -3.28
C LEU A 454 -25.33 31.33 -3.66
N ARG A 455 -26.17 30.31 -3.55
CA ARG A 455 -27.61 30.50 -3.61
C ARG A 455 -28.08 31.00 -2.25
N THR A 456 -28.81 32.12 -2.19
CA THR A 456 -29.23 32.75 -0.92
C THR A 456 -30.73 32.71 -0.68
N ASP A 457 -31.52 32.50 -1.74
CA ASP A 457 -32.99 32.40 -1.72
C ASP A 457 -33.48 31.06 -1.16
N ALA A 458 -32.75 29.96 -1.42
CA ALA A 458 -33.13 28.60 -1.02
C ALA A 458 -32.37 28.08 0.22
N GLY A 459 -31.63 28.95 0.91
CA GLY A 459 -30.68 28.62 1.96
C GLY A 459 -29.24 28.70 1.43
N PRO A 460 -28.23 28.97 2.28
CA PRO A 460 -26.91 29.31 1.81
C PRO A 460 -26.16 28.02 1.49
N PHE A 461 -26.26 27.59 0.25
CA PHE A 461 -25.45 26.49 -0.27
C PHE A 461 -24.67 26.95 -1.50
N LEU A 462 -23.50 26.36 -1.68
CA LEU A 462 -22.76 26.47 -2.93
C LEU A 462 -23.52 25.67 -3.99
N GLU A 463 -23.84 26.30 -5.11
CA GLU A 463 -24.46 25.68 -6.28
C GLU A 463 -23.66 26.08 -7.52
N GLY A 464 -23.79 25.30 -8.60
CA GLY A 464 -23.03 25.46 -9.85
C GLY A 464 -22.89 26.92 -10.29
N SER A 465 -21.66 27.33 -10.59
CA SER A 465 -21.35 28.65 -11.13
C SER A 465 -22.06 28.83 -12.48
N PRO A 466 -22.69 29.98 -12.74
CA PRO A 466 -22.84 30.47 -14.11
C PRO A 466 -21.49 30.32 -14.83
N ARG A 467 -21.50 29.77 -16.04
CA ARG A 467 -20.32 29.89 -16.92
C ARG A 467 -20.11 31.41 -17.06
N ASP A 468 -18.88 31.90 -16.87
CA ASP A 468 -18.48 33.33 -16.98
C ASP A 468 -18.32 34.15 -15.67
N LEU A 469 -18.29 33.51 -14.49
CA LEU A 469 -17.89 34.21 -13.27
C LEU A 469 -16.38 34.52 -13.24
N VAL A 470 -16.01 35.70 -12.71
CA VAL A 470 -14.59 36.10 -12.56
C VAL A 470 -13.97 35.32 -11.40
N ALA A 471 -12.84 34.67 -11.66
CA ALA A 471 -12.11 33.91 -10.65
C ALA A 471 -11.74 34.74 -9.41
N GLY A 472 -11.66 34.09 -8.24
CA GLY A 472 -11.32 34.73 -6.97
C GLY A 472 -12.42 35.62 -6.38
N ARG A 473 -13.67 35.45 -6.81
CA ARG A 473 -14.83 36.17 -6.26
C ARG A 473 -15.91 35.19 -5.79
N LEU A 474 -16.58 35.58 -4.70
CA LEU A 474 -17.75 34.91 -4.20
C LEU A 474 -19.01 35.62 -4.70
N TYR A 475 -19.85 34.92 -5.43
CA TYR A 475 -21.06 35.48 -6.04
C TYR A 475 -22.32 35.03 -5.31
N ALA A 476 -23.39 35.80 -5.40
CA ALA A 476 -24.70 35.45 -4.89
C ALA A 476 -25.84 36.00 -5.77
N ASN A 477 -27.01 35.37 -5.70
CA ASN A 477 -28.25 35.83 -6.36
C ASN A 477 -29.09 36.80 -5.51
N GLY A 478 -28.59 37.20 -4.34
CA GLY A 478 -29.30 38.05 -3.41
C GLY A 478 -28.54 38.25 -2.10
N VAL A 479 -29.10 39.09 -1.24
CA VAL A 479 -28.62 39.28 0.13
C VAL A 479 -28.86 38.00 0.93
N PRO A 480 -27.86 37.46 1.64
CA PRO A 480 -28.05 36.31 2.51
C PRO A 480 -29.12 36.55 3.58
N LYS A 481 -30.05 35.61 3.73
CA LYS A 481 -31.08 35.62 4.79
C LYS A 481 -30.79 34.62 5.92
N VAL A 482 -29.80 33.75 5.72
CA VAL A 482 -29.38 32.67 6.64
C VAL A 482 -27.86 32.42 6.53
N GLY A 483 -27.30 31.59 7.41
CA GLY A 483 -25.87 31.20 7.43
C GLY A 483 -24.99 32.15 8.24
N VAL A 484 -23.80 31.74 8.66
CA VAL A 484 -22.92 32.56 9.51
C VAL A 484 -21.92 33.34 8.64
N TRP A 485 -21.88 34.66 8.82
CA TRP A 485 -21.07 35.57 8.01
C TRP A 485 -20.16 36.45 8.87
N ARG A 486 -19.01 36.83 8.33
CA ARG A 486 -18.02 37.70 8.97
C ARG A 486 -18.11 39.12 8.42
N ALA A 487 -18.01 40.10 9.31
CA ALA A 487 -17.86 41.50 8.91
C ALA A 487 -16.68 41.64 7.92
N GLY A 488 -16.90 42.38 6.84
CA GLY A 488 -15.97 42.57 5.74
C GLY A 488 -16.16 41.64 4.54
N GLN A 489 -16.87 40.50 4.68
CA GLN A 489 -17.13 39.60 3.55
C GLN A 489 -17.93 40.29 2.45
N ARG A 490 -17.56 40.01 1.20
CA ARG A 490 -18.20 40.56 0.00
C ARG A 490 -18.83 39.44 -0.81
N LEU A 491 -20.03 39.70 -1.31
CA LEU A 491 -20.74 38.88 -2.27
C LEU A 491 -21.00 39.73 -3.50
N TRP A 492 -20.58 39.25 -4.67
CA TRP A 492 -20.83 39.91 -5.94
C TRP A 492 -22.21 39.47 -6.46
N ASP A 493 -23.01 40.43 -6.92
CA ASP A 493 -24.30 40.10 -7.52
C ASP A 493 -24.07 39.52 -8.91
N VAL A 494 -24.61 38.33 -9.20
CA VAL A 494 -24.50 37.71 -10.53
C VAL A 494 -25.19 38.52 -11.63
N GLY A 495 -26.12 39.41 -11.27
CA GLY A 495 -26.80 40.32 -12.20
C GLY A 495 -26.04 41.63 -12.46
N LEU A 496 -24.96 41.92 -11.72
CA LEU A 496 -24.21 43.18 -11.84
C LEU A 496 -22.75 42.92 -12.26
N SER A 497 -22.24 43.73 -13.19
CA SER A 497 -20.85 43.58 -13.65
C SER A 497 -19.81 43.92 -12.57
N ASN A 498 -20.12 44.86 -11.65
CA ASN A 498 -19.21 45.31 -10.59
C ASN A 498 -19.91 45.70 -9.27
N GLY A 499 -21.08 45.14 -8.99
CA GLY A 499 -21.86 45.42 -7.79
C GLY A 499 -22.09 44.20 -6.91
N GLY A 500 -22.57 44.42 -5.68
CA GLY A 500 -22.88 43.34 -4.76
C GLY A 500 -23.21 43.82 -3.36
N TRP A 501 -22.97 42.97 -2.37
CA TRP A 501 -23.22 43.24 -0.95
C TRP A 501 -21.98 43.01 -0.10
N ARG A 502 -21.81 43.84 0.93
CA ARG A 502 -20.76 43.69 1.94
C ARG A 502 -21.39 43.52 3.31
N CYS A 503 -20.96 42.50 4.05
CA CYS A 503 -21.32 42.29 5.43
C CYS A 503 -20.62 43.34 6.30
N VAL A 504 -21.35 44.21 6.98
CA VAL A 504 -20.79 45.24 7.88
C VAL A 504 -20.77 44.79 9.34
N GLU A 505 -21.66 43.86 9.70
CA GLU A 505 -21.73 43.26 11.03
C GLU A 505 -21.90 41.75 10.85
N GLY A 506 -20.97 40.95 11.41
CA GLY A 506 -21.05 39.50 11.32
C GLY A 506 -22.23 38.93 12.09
N GLY A 507 -22.72 37.75 11.70
CA GLY A 507 -23.85 37.10 12.36
C GLY A 507 -24.54 36.06 11.47
N SER A 508 -25.73 35.62 11.88
CA SER A 508 -26.58 34.72 11.08
C SER A 508 -27.93 35.36 10.77
N PRO A 509 -28.09 36.11 9.65
CA PRO A 509 -27.19 36.22 8.48
C PRO A 509 -26.18 37.38 8.45
N GLY A 510 -26.04 38.16 9.53
CA GLY A 510 -25.25 39.40 9.53
C GLY A 510 -25.98 40.58 8.88
N VAL A 511 -25.39 41.77 8.93
CA VAL A 511 -25.96 43.00 8.35
C VAL A 511 -25.25 43.33 7.04
N TRP A 512 -26.01 43.50 5.96
CA TRP A 512 -25.48 43.67 4.61
C TRP A 512 -25.84 45.03 4.02
N ILE A 513 -24.87 45.68 3.37
CA ILE A 513 -25.08 46.90 2.58
C ILE A 513 -24.66 46.68 1.13
N PRO A 514 -25.33 47.32 0.15
CA PRO A 514 -24.89 47.26 -1.24
C PRO A 514 -23.57 48.00 -1.46
N PHE A 515 -22.79 47.57 -2.45
CA PHE A 515 -21.63 48.30 -2.99
C PHE A 515 -21.62 48.27 -4.53
N GLY A 516 -20.83 49.15 -5.15
CA GLY A 516 -20.56 49.11 -6.60
C GLY A 516 -21.75 49.46 -7.48
N ARG A 517 -22.47 50.54 -7.14
CA ARG A 517 -23.53 51.10 -7.99
C ARG A 517 -22.98 51.81 -9.22
#